data_AF-A0A935W202-F1
#
_entry.id   AF-A0A935W202-F1
#
_cell.length_a   1.000
_cell.length_b   1.000
_cell.length_c   1.000
_cell.angle_alpha   90.00
_cell.angle_beta   90.00
_cell.angle_gamma   90.00
#
_symmetry.space_group_name_H-M   'P 1'
#
loop_
_entity.id
_entity.type
_entity.pdbx_description
1 polymer ?
#
loop_
_entity_poly.entity_id
_entity_poly.type
_entity_poly.pdbx_seq_one_letter_code
_entity_poly.pdbx_strand_id
1 'polypeptide(L)'
;MQTSTGSTVSNNTAVTNGGDGIQTGSGATVLGNSVHSNTGFGLNLASQSGYRENVITSNGAGTVSGASLVNLGNNACNGSTTCP
;
A
#
# COMPACT_ATOMS: atom_id res chain seq x y z
N MET A 1 -8.01 3.71 -4.56
CA MET A 1 -7.39 4.50 -5.66
C MET A 1 -6.69 3.54 -6.61
N GLN A 2 -6.76 3.75 -7.93
CA GLN A 2 -6.04 2.93 -8.91
C GLN A 2 -5.19 3.83 -9.82
N THR A 3 -3.92 3.49 -10.03
CA THR A 3 -3.00 4.28 -10.86
C THR A 3 -2.39 3.51 -12.02
N SER A 4 -1.82 4.23 -12.99
CA SER A 4 -1.05 3.67 -14.11
C SER A 4 0.39 3.31 -13.71
N THR A 5 1.12 2.66 -14.62
CA THR A 5 2.56 2.32 -14.51
C THR A 5 3.43 3.54 -14.21
N GLY A 6 4.43 3.40 -13.33
CA GLY A 6 5.39 4.45 -13.02
C GLY A 6 4.84 5.64 -12.22
N SER A 7 3.66 5.50 -11.63
CA SER A 7 3.01 6.57 -10.87
C SER A 7 3.65 6.81 -9.50
N THR A 8 3.48 8.02 -8.97
CA THR A 8 3.72 8.31 -7.54
C THR A 8 2.39 8.50 -6.83
N VAL A 9 2.17 7.78 -5.74
CA VAL A 9 1.01 7.91 -4.86
C VAL A 9 1.49 8.33 -3.48
N SER A 10 1.16 9.56 -3.07
CA SER A 10 1.66 10.08 -1.81
C SER A 10 0.67 10.91 -1.01
N ASN A 11 0.81 10.84 0.31
CA ASN A 11 0.07 11.66 1.28
C ASN A 11 -1.45 11.55 1.17
N ASN A 12 -1.98 10.36 0.88
CA ASN A 12 -3.42 10.10 0.82
C ASN A 12 -3.91 9.36 2.06
N THR A 13 -5.21 9.49 2.32
CA THR A 13 -5.96 8.63 3.26
C THR A 13 -6.90 7.73 2.46
N ALA A 14 -6.75 6.41 2.58
CA ALA A 14 -7.64 5.43 1.97
C ALA A 14 -8.29 4.57 3.05
N VAL A 15 -9.57 4.83 3.33
CA VAL A 15 -10.31 4.25 4.45
C VAL A 15 -11.64 3.68 4.02
N THR A 16 -12.05 2.55 4.63
CA THR A 16 -13.41 1.99 4.50
C THR A 16 -13.85 1.70 3.06
N ASN A 17 -12.90 1.42 2.16
CA ASN A 17 -13.23 1.02 0.80
C ASN A 17 -13.70 -0.44 0.79
N GLY A 18 -14.65 -0.72 -0.11
CA GLY A 18 -15.21 -2.07 -0.33
C GLY A 18 -14.27 -3.05 -1.05
N GLY A 19 -13.02 -2.66 -1.31
CA GLY A 19 -11.96 -3.50 -1.88
C GLY A 19 -10.60 -3.12 -1.29
N ASP A 20 -9.55 -3.09 -2.09
CA ASP A 20 -8.23 -2.63 -1.64
C ASP A 20 -8.19 -1.11 -1.38
N GLY A 21 -7.29 -0.66 -0.52
CA GLY A 21 -7.07 0.77 -0.27
C GLY A 21 -6.42 1.47 -1.47
N ILE A 22 -5.20 1.09 -1.80
CA ILE A 22 -4.41 1.63 -2.91
C ILE A 22 -3.97 0.51 -3.83
N GLN A 23 -4.27 0.66 -5.13
CA GLN A 23 -3.84 -0.20 -6.21
C GLN A 23 -2.97 0.58 -7.19
N THR A 24 -1.85 0.01 -7.63
CA THR A 24 -0.96 0.67 -8.60
C THR A 24 -0.57 -0.25 -9.75
N GLY A 25 -0.27 0.35 -10.90
CA GLY A 25 0.49 -0.30 -11.97
C GLY A 25 1.95 -0.54 -11.58
N SER A 26 2.70 -1.22 -12.45
CA SER A 26 4.10 -1.61 -12.19
C SER A 26 5.02 -0.40 -12.01
N GLY A 27 6.09 -0.58 -11.23
CA GLY A 27 7.13 0.45 -11.03
C GLY A 27 6.65 1.71 -10.31
N ALA A 28 5.58 1.63 -9.51
CA ALA A 28 5.06 2.77 -8.79
C ALA A 28 5.88 3.08 -7.52
N THR A 29 5.82 4.33 -7.06
CA THR A 29 6.29 4.73 -5.73
C THR A 29 5.11 5.10 -4.86
N VAL A 30 4.92 4.39 -3.75
CA VAL A 30 3.83 4.61 -2.80
C VAL A 30 4.40 5.07 -1.46
N LEU A 31 4.21 6.35 -1.11
CA LEU A 31 4.84 6.92 0.09
C LEU A 31 3.92 7.77 0.98
N GLY A 32 4.08 7.67 2.29
CA GLY A 32 3.41 8.60 3.21
C GLY A 32 1.89 8.46 3.26
N ASN A 33 1.32 7.31 2.90
CA ASN A 33 -0.14 7.13 2.89
C ASN A 33 -0.64 6.51 4.20
N SER A 34 -1.84 6.89 4.62
CA SER A 34 -2.59 6.27 5.72
C SER A 34 -3.70 5.40 5.15
N VAL A 35 -3.61 4.08 5.31
CA VAL A 35 -4.49 3.12 4.63
C VAL A 35 -5.05 2.10 5.61
N HIS A 36 -6.34 2.19 5.92
CA HIS A 36 -6.93 1.34 6.95
C HIS A 36 -8.40 0.99 6.76
N SER A 37 -8.84 -0.10 7.39
CA SER A 37 -10.25 -0.51 7.43
C SER A 37 -10.86 -0.77 6.05
N ASN A 38 -10.05 -1.13 5.04
CA ASN A 38 -10.53 -1.55 3.74
C ASN A 38 -10.82 -3.06 3.76
N THR A 39 -11.78 -3.55 2.97
CA THR A 39 -12.14 -4.98 2.99
C THR A 39 -11.06 -5.87 2.33
N GLY A 40 -10.31 -5.32 1.37
CA GLY A 40 -9.19 -5.97 0.68
C GLY A 40 -7.84 -5.75 1.36
N PHE A 41 -6.77 -5.70 0.57
CA PHE A 41 -5.43 -5.33 1.04
C PHE A 41 -5.34 -3.82 1.24
N GLY A 42 -4.48 -3.38 2.17
CA GLY A 42 -4.15 -1.96 2.28
C GLY A 42 -3.50 -1.45 0.99
N LEU A 43 -2.34 -2.03 0.65
CA LEU A 43 -1.62 -1.79 -0.59
C LEU A 43 -1.64 -3.06 -1.44
N ASN A 44 -2.23 -2.99 -2.63
CA ASN A 44 -2.16 -4.04 -3.64
C ASN A 44 -1.36 -3.51 -4.84
N LEU A 45 -0.05 -3.75 -4.83
CA LEU A 45 0.90 -3.12 -5.73
C LEU A 45 1.35 -4.10 -6.81
N ALA A 46 1.46 -3.62 -8.04
CA ALA A 46 2.06 -4.41 -9.11
C ALA A 46 3.60 -4.44 -9.00
N SER A 47 4.22 -5.32 -9.81
CA SER A 47 5.65 -5.62 -9.75
C SER A 47 6.56 -4.40 -9.87
N GLN A 48 7.77 -4.50 -9.28
CA GLN A 48 8.81 -3.46 -9.27
C GLN A 48 8.41 -2.18 -8.53
N SER A 49 7.28 -2.18 -7.83
CA SER A 49 6.86 -1.02 -7.05
C SER A 49 7.60 -0.95 -5.71
N GLY A 50 7.94 0.28 -5.32
CA GLY A 50 8.54 0.60 -4.03
C GLY A 50 7.53 1.26 -3.11
N TYR A 51 7.58 0.94 -1.81
CA TYR A 51 6.72 1.58 -0.82
C TYR A 51 7.49 1.93 0.46
N ARG A 52 7.25 3.14 0.99
CA ARG A 52 7.88 3.65 2.23
C ARG A 52 6.95 4.55 3.03
N GLU A 53 7.19 4.67 4.33
CA GLU A 53 6.54 5.69 5.17
C GLU A 53 5.00 5.58 5.20
N ASN A 54 4.44 4.42 4.87
CA ASN A 54 3.00 4.21 4.90
C ASN A 54 2.56 3.64 6.25
N VAL A 55 1.40 4.07 6.74
CA VAL A 55 0.72 3.46 7.88
C VAL A 55 -0.45 2.64 7.35
N ILE A 56 -0.38 1.32 7.50
CA ILE A 56 -1.28 0.36 6.87
C ILE A 56 -1.83 -0.58 7.94
N THR A 57 -3.10 -0.43 8.32
CA THR A 57 -3.66 -1.14 9.48
C THR A 57 -5.07 -1.64 9.23
N SER A 58 -5.45 -2.76 9.84
CA SER A 58 -6.85 -3.21 9.91
C SER A 58 -7.54 -3.39 8.53
N ASN A 59 -6.78 -3.76 7.50
CA ASN A 59 -7.33 -4.10 6.18
C ASN A 59 -7.62 -5.60 6.13
N GLY A 60 -8.77 -5.99 5.57
CA GLY A 60 -9.35 -7.32 5.71
C GLY A 60 -8.52 -8.45 5.11
N ALA A 61 -7.89 -8.22 3.95
CA ALA A 61 -7.04 -9.22 3.30
C ALA A 61 -5.56 -9.15 3.75
N GLY A 62 -5.14 -8.05 4.38
CA GLY A 62 -3.76 -7.84 4.84
C GLY A 62 -3.22 -6.45 4.56
N THR A 63 -1.96 -6.19 4.92
CA THR A 63 -1.36 -4.85 4.75
C THR A 63 -0.86 -4.62 3.33
N VAL A 64 0.03 -5.48 2.82
CA VAL A 64 0.69 -5.31 1.53
C VAL A 64 0.57 -6.61 0.74
N SER A 65 0.26 -6.51 -0.55
CA SER A 65 0.23 -7.61 -1.51
C SER A 65 0.85 -7.16 -2.83
N GLY A 66 1.57 -8.08 -3.48
CA GLY A 66 2.23 -7.86 -4.76
C GLY A 66 3.48 -8.72 -4.93
N ALA A 67 3.90 -8.94 -6.18
CA ALA A 67 5.10 -9.71 -6.47
C ALA A 67 6.32 -8.79 -6.64
N SER A 68 7.47 -9.18 -6.07
CA SER A 68 8.74 -8.45 -6.21
C SER A 68 8.62 -6.97 -5.83
N LEU A 69 7.95 -6.72 -4.71
CA LEU A 69 7.85 -5.37 -4.13
C LEU A 69 9.14 -5.03 -3.37
N VAL A 70 9.44 -3.73 -3.30
CA VAL A 70 10.55 -3.23 -2.50
C VAL A 70 10.01 -2.43 -1.33
N ASN A 71 10.13 -2.97 -0.12
CA ASN A 71 9.91 -2.19 1.10
C ASN A 71 11.10 -1.25 1.29
N LEU A 72 10.89 0.03 0.97
CA LEU A 72 11.91 1.08 1.03
C LEU A 72 12.09 1.66 2.46
N GLY A 73 11.38 1.10 3.45
CA GLY A 73 11.54 1.42 4.87
C GLY A 73 10.44 2.30 5.47
N ASN A 74 10.46 2.41 6.81
CA ASN A 74 9.58 3.28 7.60
C ASN A 74 8.07 3.02 7.45
N ASN A 75 7.66 1.83 7.01
CA ASN A 75 6.25 1.46 6.95
C ASN A 75 5.79 0.91 8.30
N ALA A 76 4.57 1.24 8.72
CA ALA A 76 3.89 0.64 9.86
C ALA A 76 2.75 -0.27 9.37
N CYS A 77 2.94 -1.58 9.44
CA CYS A 77 2.01 -2.61 9.00
C CYS A 77 1.39 -3.33 10.20
N ASN A 78 0.11 -3.06 10.51
CA ASN A 78 -0.59 -3.64 11.67
C ASN A 78 0.19 -3.50 13.00
N GLY A 79 0.86 -2.34 13.21
CA GLY A 79 1.68 -2.09 14.39
C GLY A 79 3.12 -2.60 14.33
N SER A 80 3.53 -3.28 13.24
CA SER A 80 4.91 -3.72 12.98
C SER A 80 5.62 -2.76 12.02
N THR A 81 6.93 -2.53 12.20
CA THR A 81 7.75 -1.78 11.23
C THR A 81 8.22 -2.65 10.05
N THR A 82 7.97 -3.96 10.13
CA THR A 82 8.23 -4.93 9.06
C THR A 82 6.91 -5.31 8.42
N CYS A 83 6.79 -5.05 7.12
CA CYS A 83 5.65 -5.45 6.32
C CYS A 83 5.91 -6.80 5.64
N PRO A 84 4.86 -7.58 5.35
CA PRO A 84 4.95 -8.84 4.59
C PRO A 84 5.56 -8.66 3.19
#